data_AF-A0A5J4QXE9-F1
#
_entry.id   AF-A0A5J4QXE9-F1
#
_cell.length_a   1.000
_cell.length_b   1.000
_cell.length_c   1.000
_cell.angle_alpha   90.00
_cell.angle_beta   90.00
_cell.angle_gamma   90.00
#
_symmetry.space_group_name_H-M   'P 1'
#
loop_
_entity.id
_entity.type
_entity.pdbx_description
1 polymer ?
#
loop_
_entity_poly.entity_id
_entity_poly.type
_entity_poly.pdbx_seq_one_letter_code
_entity_poly.pdbx_strand_id
1 'polypeptide(L)'
;MTITITLHCPDCQSTKIKKNGKKASGTQNYLCKNCFRQFIGDHFLTYKGCHSGLIHRILWMLIRGIVIRDISVIQEVSVRKVVSVLVNSHHVFTPRKFHYETLEVDECWTYVGNKGKKYWLIYAYERQGGEIAAYLWGKRDLYTNYGYV
;
A
#
# COMPACT_ATOMS: atom_id res chain seq x y z
N MET A 1 -18.89 22.20 -26.00
CA MET A 1 -18.94 21.64 -24.65
C MET A 1 -17.51 21.54 -24.14
N THR A 2 -17.12 22.38 -23.18
CA THR A 2 -15.75 22.44 -22.65
C THR A 2 -15.66 21.55 -21.41
N ILE A 3 -14.96 20.42 -21.50
CA ILE A 3 -14.75 19.53 -20.35
C ILE A 3 -13.54 20.07 -19.56
N THR A 4 -13.79 20.52 -18.34
CA THR A 4 -12.74 20.94 -17.41
C THR A 4 -12.24 19.73 -16.62
N ILE A 5 -11.00 19.31 -16.85
CA ILE A 5 -10.37 18.21 -16.11
C ILE A 5 -9.52 18.81 -14.98
N THR A 6 -9.89 18.54 -13.73
CA THR A 6 -9.07 18.89 -12.57
C THR A 6 -7.94 17.86 -12.44
N LEU A 7 -6.70 18.36 -12.33
CA LEU A 7 -5.52 17.53 -12.15
C LEU A 7 -5.06 17.56 -10.70
N HIS A 8 -4.54 16.43 -10.24
CA HIS A 8 -3.91 16.28 -8.93
C HIS A 8 -2.50 15.73 -9.10
N CYS A 9 -1.56 16.20 -8.27
CA CYS A 9 -0.22 15.64 -8.27
C CYS A 9 -0.27 14.17 -7.80
N PRO A 10 0.32 13.22 -8.54
CA PRO A 10 0.31 11.82 -8.14
C PRO A 10 1.13 11.49 -6.88
N ASP A 11 1.95 12.41 -6.38
CA ASP A 11 2.72 12.24 -5.13
C ASP A 11 1.98 12.84 -3.94
N CYS A 12 1.71 14.14 -4.00
CA CYS A 12 1.24 14.92 -2.85
C CYS A 12 -0.23 15.36 -2.97
N GLN A 13 -0.95 14.91 -4.01
CA GLN A 13 -2.36 15.19 -4.29
C GLN A 13 -2.73 16.68 -4.48
N SER A 14 -1.74 17.59 -4.44
CA SER A 14 -1.94 19.02 -4.64
C SER A 14 -2.53 19.35 -6.01
N THR A 15 -3.45 20.32 -6.03
CA THR A 15 -4.04 20.91 -7.23
C THR A 15 -3.20 22.04 -7.82
N LYS A 16 -2.13 22.47 -7.14
CA LYS A 16 -1.24 23.55 -7.59
C LYS A 16 -0.30 23.04 -8.70
N ILE A 17 -0.81 22.99 -9.93
CA ILE A 17 -0.13 22.40 -11.07
C ILE A 17 0.07 23.43 -12.18
N LYS A 18 1.24 23.40 -12.84
CA LYS A 18 1.51 24.16 -14.07
C LYS A 18 1.86 23.25 -15.23
N LYS A 19 1.63 23.71 -16.45
CA LYS A 19 2.17 23.07 -17.67
C LYS A 19 3.71 23.21 -17.68
N ASN A 20 4.41 22.17 -18.12
CA ASN A 20 5.88 22.09 -18.12
C ASN A 20 6.40 21.45 -19.41
N GLY A 21 6.08 22.07 -20.55
CA GLY A 21 6.43 21.57 -21.88
C GLY A 21 5.67 20.31 -22.27
N LYS A 22 6.17 19.60 -23.29
CA LYS A 22 5.63 18.33 -23.78
C LYS A 22 6.71 17.25 -23.71
N LYS A 23 6.30 16.00 -23.53
CA LYS A 23 7.21 14.84 -23.66
C LYS A 23 7.55 14.60 -25.14
N ALA A 24 8.55 13.75 -25.40
CA ALA A 24 8.89 13.32 -26.76
C ALA A 24 7.71 12.66 -27.50
N SER A 25 6.77 12.05 -26.76
CA SER A 25 5.50 11.52 -27.27
C SER A 25 4.47 12.59 -27.66
N GLY A 26 4.79 13.88 -27.54
CA GLY A 26 3.86 15.00 -27.76
C GLY A 26 2.87 15.26 -26.62
N THR A 27 2.82 14.38 -25.62
CA THR A 27 1.91 14.48 -24.47
C THR A 27 2.26 15.67 -23.58
N GLN A 28 1.24 16.35 -23.07
CA GLN A 28 1.43 17.47 -22.13
C GLN A 28 2.09 16.97 -20.82
N ASN A 29 3.22 17.58 -20.47
CA ASN A 29 3.89 17.36 -19.19
C ASN A 29 3.48 18.45 -18.21
N TYR A 30 3.33 18.08 -16.95
CA TYR A 30 2.91 18.95 -15.85
C TYR A 30 3.96 18.95 -14.75
N LEU A 31 4.01 20.02 -13.98
CA LEU A 31 4.86 20.15 -12.79
C LEU A 31 3.99 20.54 -11.60
N CYS A 32 4.09 19.79 -10.51
CA CYS A 32 3.51 20.20 -9.23
C CYS A 32 4.34 21.34 -8.62
N LYS A 33 3.68 22.42 -8.19
CA LYS A 33 4.36 23.54 -7.51
C LYS A 33 4.72 23.25 -6.05
N ASN A 34 4.15 22.22 -5.44
CA ASN A 34 4.42 21.88 -4.04
C ASN A 34 5.62 20.93 -3.90
N CYS A 35 5.63 19.81 -4.64
CA CYS A 35 6.68 18.79 -4.53
C CYS A 35 7.62 18.74 -5.73
N PHE A 36 7.47 19.63 -6.71
CA PHE A 36 8.28 19.70 -7.94
C PHE A 36 8.27 18.41 -8.79
N ARG A 37 7.35 17.49 -8.53
CA ARG A 37 7.19 16.28 -9.35
C ARG A 37 6.69 16.65 -10.74
N GLN A 38 7.35 16.11 -11.76
CA GLN A 38 6.88 16.13 -13.14
C GLN A 38 6.02 14.91 -13.44
N PHE A 39 4.92 15.08 -14.16
CA PHE A 39 4.01 13.99 -14.50
C PHE A 39 3.16 14.29 -15.73
N ILE A 40 2.55 13.24 -16.27
CA ILE A 40 1.49 13.32 -17.29
C ILE A 40 0.16 13.07 -16.58
N GLY A 41 -0.90 13.76 -16.98
CA GLY A 41 -2.22 13.52 -16.39
C GLY A 41 -2.79 12.15 -16.77
N ASP A 42 -3.56 11.54 -15.86
CA ASP A 42 -4.13 10.20 -16.04
C ASP A 42 -4.98 10.05 -17.31
N HIS A 43 -5.60 11.13 -17.78
CA HIS A 43 -6.39 11.17 -19.01
C HIS A 43 -5.58 10.93 -20.30
N PHE A 44 -4.25 11.04 -20.25
CA PHE A 44 -3.35 10.73 -21.36
C PHE A 44 -2.63 9.39 -21.19
N LEU A 45 -2.80 8.69 -20.06
CA LEU A 45 -2.15 7.41 -19.83
C LEU A 45 -2.93 6.30 -20.54
N THR A 46 -2.24 5.58 -21.42
CA THR A 46 -2.78 4.38 -22.08
C THR A 46 -2.51 3.12 -21.27
N TYR A 47 -1.39 3.10 -20.53
CA TYR A 47 -1.02 1.98 -19.70
C TYR A 47 -1.66 2.06 -18.31
N LYS A 48 -2.64 1.19 -18.06
CA LYS A 48 -3.41 1.07 -16.80
C LYS A 48 -2.52 1.04 -15.55
N GLY A 49 -1.35 0.40 -15.66
CA GLY A 49 -0.35 0.28 -14.60
C GLY A 49 0.23 1.59 -14.06
N CYS A 50 0.11 2.69 -14.82
CA CYS A 50 0.67 4.00 -14.46
C CYS A 50 -0.36 4.97 -13.87
N HIS A 51 -1.65 4.62 -13.84
CA HIS A 51 -2.68 5.53 -13.31
C HIS A 51 -2.48 5.77 -11.82
N SER A 52 -2.58 7.03 -11.41
CA SER A 52 -2.28 7.47 -10.05
C SER A 52 -3.10 6.74 -8.97
N GLY A 53 -4.36 6.43 -9.26
CA GLY A 53 -5.25 5.72 -8.32
C GLY A 53 -5.10 4.19 -8.27
N LEU A 54 -4.30 3.58 -9.15
CA LEU A 54 -4.21 2.12 -9.24
C LEU A 54 -3.66 1.48 -7.96
N ILE A 55 -2.58 2.06 -7.41
CA ILE A 55 -1.90 1.51 -6.21
C ILE A 55 -2.89 1.41 -5.05
N HIS A 56 -3.65 2.48 -4.80
CA HIS A 56 -4.64 2.51 -3.73
C HIS A 56 -5.73 1.47 -3.92
N ARG A 57 -6.24 1.29 -5.15
CA ARG A 57 -7.24 0.25 -5.45
C ARG A 57 -6.68 -1.15 -5.22
N ILE A 58 -5.46 -1.43 -5.68
CA ILE A 58 -4.80 -2.72 -5.45
C ILE A 58 -4.68 -3.01 -3.95
N LEU A 59 -4.19 -2.05 -3.16
CA LEU A 59 -4.05 -2.21 -1.71
C LEU A 59 -5.41 -2.46 -1.03
N TRP A 60 -6.45 -1.71 -1.41
CA TRP A 60 -7.80 -1.93 -0.90
C TRP A 60 -8.29 -3.35 -1.20
N MET A 61 -8.10 -3.83 -2.43
CA MET A 61 -8.51 -5.17 -2.82
C MET A 61 -7.76 -6.27 -2.03
N LEU A 62 -6.47 -6.06 -1.78
CA LEU A 62 -5.66 -6.96 -0.94
C LEU A 62 -6.16 -6.99 0.51
N ILE A 63 -6.49 -5.84 1.09
CA ILE A 63 -7.06 -5.73 2.45
C ILE A 63 -8.41 -6.47 2.54
N ARG A 64 -9.21 -6.45 1.46
CA ARG A 64 -10.48 -7.19 1.37
C ARG A 64 -10.31 -8.69 1.11
N GLY A 65 -9.08 -9.19 1.01
CA GLY A 65 -8.80 -10.61 0.79
C GLY A 65 -8.98 -11.08 -0.66
N ILE A 66 -9.02 -10.18 -1.64
CA ILE A 66 -9.10 -10.57 -3.05
C ILE A 66 -7.76 -11.15 -3.50
N VAL A 67 -7.81 -12.29 -4.19
CA VAL A 67 -6.61 -13.01 -4.63
C VAL A 67 -5.86 -12.20 -5.69
N ILE A 68 -4.52 -12.21 -5.63
CA ILE A 68 -3.61 -11.46 -6.52
C ILE A 68 -3.95 -11.65 -8.02
N ARG A 69 -4.35 -12.87 -8.42
CA ARG A 69 -4.75 -13.18 -9.80
C ARG A 69 -6.04 -12.46 -10.20
N ASP A 70 -7.03 -12.44 -9.31
CA ASP A 70 -8.30 -11.75 -9.58
C ASP A 70 -8.10 -10.25 -9.66
N ILE A 71 -7.24 -9.68 -8.80
CA ILE A 71 -6.86 -8.26 -8.87
C ILE A 71 -6.22 -7.94 -10.23
N SER A 72 -5.35 -8.82 -10.73
CA SER A 72 -4.70 -8.68 -12.04
C SER A 72 -5.73 -8.63 -13.17
N VAL A 73 -6.76 -9.48 -13.12
CA VAL A 73 -7.86 -9.48 -14.09
C VAL A 73 -8.73 -8.23 -13.95
N ILE A 74 -9.20 -7.92 -12.74
CA ILE A 74 -10.12 -6.80 -12.46
C ILE A 74 -9.50 -5.45 -12.82
N GLN A 75 -8.22 -5.25 -12.48
CA GLN A 75 -7.52 -3.99 -12.77
C GLN A 75 -6.84 -4.00 -14.16
N GLU A 76 -6.87 -5.13 -14.87
CA GLU A 76 -6.21 -5.32 -16.16
C GLU A 76 -4.73 -4.90 -16.14
N VAL A 77 -4.01 -5.37 -15.13
CA VAL A 77 -2.56 -5.17 -14.94
C VAL A 77 -1.88 -6.50 -14.73
N SER A 78 -0.57 -6.58 -14.96
CA SER A 78 0.16 -7.82 -14.73
C SER A 78 0.16 -8.24 -13.26
N VAL A 79 0.17 -9.55 -13.00
CA VAL A 79 0.38 -10.11 -11.64
C VAL A 79 1.62 -9.51 -10.98
N ARG A 80 2.70 -9.31 -11.76
CA ARG A 80 3.94 -8.67 -11.29
C ARG A 80 3.69 -7.26 -10.75
N LYS A 81 2.80 -6.48 -11.36
CA LYS A 81 2.45 -5.13 -10.87
C LYS A 81 1.74 -5.22 -9.52
N VAL A 82 0.80 -6.16 -9.35
CA VAL A 82 0.09 -6.38 -8.08
C VAL A 82 1.06 -6.78 -6.97
N VAL A 83 1.94 -7.75 -7.22
CA VAL A 83 2.97 -8.18 -6.27
C VAL A 83 3.93 -7.04 -5.94
N SER A 84 4.34 -6.24 -6.93
CA SER A 84 5.19 -5.06 -6.72
C SER A 84 4.51 -4.05 -5.79
N VAL A 85 3.22 -3.80 -5.92
CA VAL A 85 2.49 -2.92 -5.00
C VAL A 85 2.53 -3.47 -3.57
N LEU A 86 2.27 -4.76 -3.39
CA LEU A 86 2.29 -5.42 -2.07
C LEU A 86 3.68 -5.37 -1.42
N VAL A 87 4.76 -5.62 -2.17
CA VAL A 87 6.13 -5.64 -1.62
C VAL A 87 6.62 -4.25 -1.27
N ASN A 88 6.20 -3.22 -2.02
CA ASN A 88 6.63 -1.83 -1.79
C ASN A 88 5.69 -1.05 -0.86
N SER A 89 4.59 -1.66 -0.38
CA SER A 89 3.71 -1.04 0.62
C SER A 89 4.27 -1.24 2.02
N HIS A 90 5.28 -0.45 2.36
CA HIS A 90 5.79 -0.40 3.72
C HIS A 90 4.91 0.51 4.57
N HIS A 91 4.27 -0.07 5.57
CA HIS A 91 3.51 0.67 6.56
C HIS A 91 4.23 0.56 7.89
N VAL A 92 4.65 1.71 8.43
CA VAL A 92 5.16 1.78 9.79
C VAL A 92 3.98 1.69 10.73
N PHE A 93 4.03 0.69 11.58
CA PHE A 93 3.07 0.51 12.66
C PHE A 93 3.57 1.30 13.88
N THR A 94 2.73 2.20 14.40
CA THR A 94 3.04 2.98 15.61
C THR A 94 1.81 2.94 16.51
N PRO A 95 1.92 2.38 17.72
CA PRO A 95 0.81 2.32 18.68
C PRO A 95 0.38 3.74 19.08
N ARG A 96 -0.91 3.95 19.39
CA ARG A 96 -1.40 5.28 19.78
C ARG A 96 -1.11 5.60 21.24
N LYS A 97 -0.99 4.57 22.09
CA LYS A 97 -0.71 4.70 23.52
C LYS A 97 0.65 4.13 23.87
N PHE A 98 1.25 4.71 24.92
CA PHE A 98 2.47 4.20 25.55
C PHE A 98 2.18 3.22 26.70
N HIS A 99 0.98 3.31 27.29
CA HIS A 99 0.56 2.47 28.41
C HIS A 99 -0.83 1.89 28.14
N TYR A 100 -0.98 0.60 28.42
CA TYR A 100 -2.21 -0.17 28.28
C TYR A 100 -2.48 -0.87 29.60
N GLU A 101 -3.70 -0.76 30.11
CA GLU A 101 -4.12 -1.42 31.34
C GLU A 101 -4.26 -2.94 31.14
N THR A 102 -4.78 -3.36 29.98
CA THR A 102 -4.97 -4.76 29.62
C THR A 102 -4.72 -4.96 28.13
N LEU A 103 -4.04 -6.06 27.80
CA LEU A 103 -3.81 -6.51 26.43
C LEU A 103 -4.27 -7.96 26.28
N GLU A 104 -5.02 -8.22 25.22
CA GLU A 104 -5.35 -9.56 24.76
C GLU A 104 -4.24 -10.02 23.81
N VAL A 105 -3.62 -11.16 24.09
CA VAL A 105 -2.58 -11.73 23.22
C VAL A 105 -3.17 -12.94 22.52
N ASP A 106 -3.05 -12.98 21.20
CA ASP A 106 -3.47 -14.11 20.38
C ASP A 106 -2.37 -14.48 19.37
N GLU A 107 -2.41 -15.74 18.91
CA GLU A 107 -1.49 -16.28 17.93
C GLU A 107 -2.22 -16.99 16.79
N CYS A 108 -1.74 -16.77 15.56
CA CYS A 108 -2.10 -17.61 14.43
C CYS A 108 -0.83 -18.01 13.67
N TRP A 109 -0.92 -19.08 12.87
CA TRP A 109 0.22 -19.57 12.12
C TRP A 109 -0.16 -20.01 10.71
N THR A 110 0.81 -19.95 9.80
CA THR A 110 0.66 -20.39 8.41
C THR A 110 1.96 -20.98 7.88
N TYR A 111 1.91 -21.52 6.66
CA TYR A 111 3.08 -22.03 5.95
C TYR A 111 3.60 -20.99 4.96
N VAL A 112 4.93 -20.84 4.88
CA VAL A 112 5.59 -19.92 3.93
C VAL A 112 6.49 -20.72 2.98
N GLY A 113 6.13 -20.72 1.69
CA GLY A 113 6.87 -21.42 0.64
C GLY A 113 6.59 -22.93 0.58
N ASN A 114 6.73 -23.66 1.69
CA ASN A 114 6.40 -25.09 1.77
C ASN A 114 5.80 -25.48 3.14
N LYS A 115 5.19 -26.68 3.21
CA LYS A 115 4.51 -27.19 4.42
C LYS A 115 5.43 -27.54 5.59
N GLY A 116 6.74 -27.61 5.38
CA GLY A 116 7.71 -27.78 6.45
C GLY A 116 8.06 -26.46 7.16
N LYS A 117 7.70 -25.31 6.58
CA LYS A 117 8.13 -23.99 7.05
C LYS A 117 6.96 -23.18 7.63
N LYS A 118 6.68 -23.40 8.91
CA LYS A 118 5.65 -22.66 9.66
C LYS A 118 6.17 -21.28 10.11
N TYR A 119 5.29 -20.29 10.07
CA TYR A 119 5.47 -18.94 10.60
C TYR A 119 4.28 -18.57 11.47
N TRP A 120 4.55 -17.81 12.52
CA TRP A 120 3.58 -17.33 13.50
C TRP A 120 3.42 -15.83 13.39
N LEU A 121 2.17 -15.39 13.47
CA LEU A 121 1.79 -14.04 13.84
C LEU A 121 1.35 -14.09 15.29
N ILE A 122 2.07 -13.39 16.15
CA ILE A 122 1.65 -13.14 17.53
C ILE A 122 1.35 -11.65 17.62
N TYR A 123 0.21 -11.28 18.19
CA TYR A 123 -0.14 -9.87 18.34
C TYR A 123 -0.75 -9.59 19.71
N ALA A 124 -0.50 -8.37 20.20
CA ALA A 124 -1.15 -7.83 21.38
C ALA A 124 -2.22 -6.82 20.93
N TYR A 125 -3.45 -7.03 21.38
CA TYR A 125 -4.63 -6.26 21.03
C TYR A 125 -5.20 -5.59 22.27
N GLU A 126 -5.49 -4.30 22.16
CA GLU A 126 -6.26 -3.59 23.17
C GLU A 126 -7.71 -3.40 22.70
N ARG A 127 -8.64 -3.81 23.56
CA ARG A 127 -10.06 -3.91 23.23
C ARG A 127 -10.79 -2.57 23.26
N GLN A 128 -10.46 -1.66 24.19
CA GLN A 128 -11.24 -0.44 24.41
C GLN A 128 -11.13 0.56 23.24
N GLY A 129 -9.92 0.79 22.75
CA GLY A 129 -9.58 1.60 21.57
C GLY A 129 -9.51 0.80 20.27
N GLY A 130 -9.57 -0.53 20.35
CA GLY A 130 -9.61 -1.41 19.19
C GLY A 130 -8.32 -1.36 18.36
N GLU A 131 -7.18 -1.26 19.02
CA GLU A 131 -5.88 -1.15 18.37
C GLU A 131 -5.01 -2.39 18.60
N ILE A 132 -4.22 -2.73 17.61
CA ILE A 132 -3.06 -3.61 17.82
C ILE A 132 -2.01 -2.72 18.50
N ALA A 133 -1.41 -3.20 19.58
CA ALA A 133 -0.36 -2.52 20.34
C ALA A 133 1.05 -3.00 19.93
N ALA A 134 1.19 -4.26 19.55
CA ALA A 134 2.42 -4.84 19.04
C ALA A 134 2.11 -6.10 18.22
N TYR A 135 3.03 -6.47 17.32
CA TYR A 135 2.98 -7.77 16.67
C TYR A 135 4.40 -8.30 16.37
N LEU A 136 4.50 -9.62 16.30
CA LEU A 136 5.70 -10.36 15.91
C LEU A 136 5.33 -11.31 14.79
N TRP A 137 6.16 -11.34 13.75
CA TRP A 137 6.02 -12.25 12.62
C TRP A 137 7.32 -13.02 12.40
N GLY A 138 7.31 -14.34 12.65
CA GLY A 138 8.55 -15.10 12.67
C GLY A 138 8.38 -16.61 12.78
N LYS A 139 9.51 -17.31 12.96
CA LYS A 139 9.51 -18.72 13.31
C LYS A 139 9.16 -18.87 14.80
N ARG A 140 8.72 -20.05 15.23
CA ARG A 140 8.56 -20.36 16.65
C ARG A 140 9.91 -20.76 17.22
N ASP A 141 10.71 -19.77 17.59
CA ASP A 141 11.96 -19.94 18.32
C ASP A 141 12.00 -19.03 19.56
N LEU A 142 12.93 -19.31 20.48
CA LEU A 142 13.06 -18.55 21.73
C LEU A 142 13.25 -17.04 21.48
N TYR A 143 13.87 -16.67 20.36
CA TYR A 143 14.09 -15.27 19.99
C TYR A 143 12.80 -14.54 19.61
N THR A 144 11.87 -15.24 18.94
CA THR A 144 10.56 -14.69 18.55
C THR A 144 9.58 -14.64 19.72
N ASN A 145 9.74 -15.50 20.74
CA ASN A 145 8.87 -15.54 21.93
C ASN A 145 9.20 -14.48 22.99
N TYR A 146 10.45 -14.04 23.10
CA TYR A 146 10.87 -13.10 24.16
C TYR A 146 10.99 -11.66 23.71
N GLY A 147 10.53 -11.32 22.49
CA GLY A 147 10.38 -9.96 21.96
C GLY A 147 11.21 -8.93 22.70
N TYR A 148 12.51 -8.85 22.43
CA TYR A 148 13.34 -7.78 22.99
C TYR A 148 12.78 -6.46 22.47
N VAL A 149 12.04 -5.79 23.37
CA VAL A 149 11.65 -4.39 23.30
C VAL A 149 12.89 -3.53 23.49
#